data_AF-A0A6N7M4G7-F1
#
_entry.id   AF-A0A6N7M4G7-F1
#
_cell.length_a   1.000
_cell.length_b   1.000
_cell.length_c   1.000
_cell.angle_alpha   90.00
_cell.angle_beta   90.00
_cell.angle_gamma   90.00
#
_symmetry.space_group_name_H-M   'P 1'
#
loop_
_entity.id
_entity.type
_entity.pdbx_description
1 polymer ?
#
loop_
_entity_poly.entity_id
_entity_poly.type
_entity_poly.pdbx_seq_one_letter_code
_entity_poly.pdbx_strand_id
1 'polypeptide(L)' 'SEAGKLIETAGLKGARFGDAEVSKKHANFIINCGRAKAKDVYNLVEKVRKTVKEKFDIDLELELKIVKG' A
#
# COMPACT_ATOMS: atom_id res chain seq x y z
N SER A 1 -5.44 12.01 1.39
CA SER A 1 -4.31 12.22 2.31
C SER A 1 -3.04 12.42 1.49
N GLU A 2 -2.01 12.95 2.12
CA GLU A 2 -0.67 13.14 1.55
C GLU A 2 0.00 11.81 1.21
N ALA A 3 -0.09 10.82 2.10
CA ALA A 3 0.38 9.44 1.86
C ALA A 3 -0.14 8.86 0.53
N GLY A 4 -1.43 9.01 0.24
CA GLY A 4 -2.04 8.44 -0.97
C GLY A 4 -1.52 9.09 -2.25
N LYS A 5 -1.19 10.38 -2.20
CA LYS A 5 -0.57 11.07 -3.34
C LYS A 5 0.86 10.55 -3.55
N LEU A 6 1.65 10.38 -2.48
CA LEU A 6 3.00 9.83 -2.59
C LEU A 6 3.00 8.39 -3.17
N ILE A 7 2.08 7.54 -2.70
CA ILE A 7 1.93 6.16 -3.21
C ILE A 7 1.49 6.15 -4.68
N GLU A 8 0.59 7.05 -5.07
CA GLU A 8 0.16 7.21 -6.46
C GLU A 8 1.30 7.70 -7.36
N THR A 9 2.00 8.76 -6.98
CA THR A 9 3.17 9.29 -7.71
C THR A 9 4.33 8.28 -7.73
N ALA A 10 4.45 7.43 -6.71
CA ALA A 10 5.39 6.30 -6.72
C ALA A 10 5.05 5.24 -7.79
N GLY A 11 3.86 5.28 -8.39
CA GLY A 11 3.39 4.30 -9.36
C GLY A 11 2.93 2.99 -8.73
N LEU A 12 2.50 3.01 -7.47
CA LEU A 12 2.18 1.81 -6.69
C LEU A 12 0.70 1.42 -6.71
N LYS A 13 -0.17 2.19 -7.37
CA LYS A 13 -1.57 1.77 -7.58
C LYS A 13 -1.61 0.43 -8.30
N GLY A 14 -2.35 -0.54 -7.75
CA GLY A 14 -2.41 -1.91 -8.25
C GLY A 14 -1.19 -2.76 -7.93
N ALA A 15 -0.20 -2.26 -7.18
CA ALA A 15 0.90 -3.08 -6.69
C ALA A 15 0.37 -4.20 -5.80
N ARG A 16 0.90 -5.41 -6.00
CA ARG A 16 0.47 -6.62 -5.29
C ARG A 16 1.58 -7.30 -4.53
N PHE A 17 1.18 -7.98 -3.46
CA PHE A 17 1.95 -9.01 -2.78
C PHE A 17 0.97 -10.10 -2.31
N GLY A 18 1.13 -11.33 -2.81
CA GLY A 18 0.12 -12.37 -2.60
C GLY A 18 -1.27 -11.91 -3.06
N ASP A 19 -2.27 -12.07 -2.20
CA ASP A 19 -3.64 -11.61 -2.44
C ASP A 19 -3.90 -10.17 -1.92
N ALA A 20 -2.90 -9.44 -1.43
CA ALA A 20 -3.03 -8.04 -1.06
C ALA A 20 -2.70 -7.12 -2.26
N GLU A 21 -3.49 -6.06 -2.47
CA GLU A 21 -3.30 -5.08 -3.56
C GLU A 21 -3.46 -3.64 -3.05
N VAL A 22 -2.63 -2.71 -3.52
CA VAL A 22 -2.89 -1.27 -3.36
C VAL A 22 -4.03 -0.88 -4.29
N SER A 23 -5.12 -0.33 -3.74
CA SER A 23 -6.31 0.04 -4.52
C SER A 23 -5.97 0.94 -5.70
N LYS A 24 -6.44 0.55 -6.89
CA LYS A 24 -6.34 1.35 -8.11
C LYS A 24 -7.16 2.66 -8.02
N LYS A 25 -8.19 2.69 -7.19
CA LYS A 25 -9.06 3.86 -6.99
C LYS A 25 -8.45 4.86 -6.01
N HIS A 26 -8.00 4.38 -4.86
CA HIS A 26 -7.48 5.22 -3.77
C HIS A 26 -6.24 4.58 -3.15
N ALA A 27 -5.05 5.09 -3.46
CA ALA A 27 -3.78 4.44 -3.12
C ALA A 27 -3.48 4.27 -1.62
N ASN A 28 -4.29 4.87 -0.75
CA ASN A 28 -4.22 4.66 0.71
C ASN A 28 -4.82 3.35 1.19
N PHE A 29 -5.57 2.66 0.34
CA PHE A 29 -6.28 1.45 0.73
C PHE A 29 -5.55 0.23 0.21
N ILE A 30 -5.34 -0.72 1.10
CA ILE A 30 -4.97 -2.09 0.72
C ILE A 30 -6.26 -2.90 0.64
N ILE A 31 -6.44 -3.55 -0.50
CA ILE A 31 -7.57 -4.41 -0.81
C ILE A 31 -7.12 -5.86 -0.62
N ASN A 32 -7.93 -6.64 0.09
CA ASN A 32 -7.82 -8.09 0.08
C ASN A 32 -8.54 -8.64 -1.16
N CYS A 33 -7.79 -9.20 -2.09
CA CYS A 33 -8.30 -9.77 -3.34
C CYS A 33 -8.81 -11.21 -3.20
N GLY A 34 -8.97 -11.71 -1.98
CA GLY A 34 -9.51 -13.03 -1.69
C GLY A 34 -8.96 -13.56 -0.37
N ARG A 35 -7.78 -14.16 -0.42
CA ARG A 35 -7.16 -14.89 0.71
C ARG A 35 -5.93 -14.18 1.26
N ALA A 36 -5.87 -12.84 1.18
CA ALA A 36 -4.74 -12.08 1.69
C ALA A 36 -4.53 -12.37 3.17
N LYS A 37 -3.34 -12.86 3.51
CA LYS A 37 -2.92 -13.07 4.88
C LYS A 37 -2.36 -11.77 5.44
N ALA A 38 -2.30 -11.66 6.77
CA ALA A 38 -1.65 -10.53 7.43
C ALA A 38 -0.20 -10.31 6.92
N LYS A 39 0.52 -11.40 6.64
CA LYS A 39 1.87 -11.35 6.04
C LYS A 39 1.88 -10.72 4.64
N ASP A 40 0.85 -10.95 3.83
CA ASP A 40 0.75 -10.36 2.49
C ASP A 40 0.56 -8.84 2.57
N VAL A 41 -0.33 -8.41 3.46
CA VAL A 41 -0.55 -6.99 3.75
C VAL A 41 0.73 -6.35 4.29
N TYR A 42 1.40 -6.98 5.26
CA TYR A 42 2.66 -6.48 5.83
C TYR A 42 3.75 -6.32 4.77
N ASN A 43 3.96 -7.33 3.93
CA ASN A 43 4.97 -7.26 2.88
C ASN A 43 4.64 -6.23 1.79
N LEU A 44 3.35 -6.06 1.48
CA LEU A 44 2.92 -5.00 0.57
C LEU A 44 3.19 -3.62 1.15
N VAL A 45 2.89 -3.43 2.45
CA VAL A 45 3.17 -2.20 3.18
C VAL A 45 4.66 -1.87 3.15
N GLU A 46 5.52 -2.83 3.48
CA GLU A 46 6.97 -2.63 3.47
C GLU A 46 7.49 -2.28 2.08
N LYS A 47 6.97 -2.94 1.03
CA LYS A 47 7.27 -2.58 -0.36
C LYS A 47 6.88 -1.13 -0.67
N VAL A 48 5.72 -0.69 -0.21
CA VAL A 48 5.24 0.69 -0.41
C VAL A 48 6.16 1.68 0.29
N ARG A 49 6.47 1.47 1.58
CA ARG A 49 7.37 2.35 2.36
C ARG A 49 8.74 2.46 1.72
N LYS A 50 9.34 1.32 1.37
CA LYS A 50 10.65 1.27 0.73
C LYS A 50 10.67 2.05 -0.58
N THR A 51 9.67 1.84 -1.43
CA THR A 51 9.59 2.53 -2.73
C THR A 51 9.40 4.04 -2.56
N VAL A 52 8.58 4.47 -1.60
CA VAL A 52 8.37 5.91 -1.30
C VAL A 52 9.66 6.53 -0.76
N LYS A 53 10.36 5.85 0.15
CA LYS A 53 11.65 6.31 0.67
C LYS A 53 12.70 6.41 -0.44
N GLU A 54 12.80 5.40 -1.29
CA GLU A 54 13.75 5.41 -2.42
C GLU A 54 13.48 6.52 -3.44
N LYS A 55 12.20 6.82 -3.71
CA LYS A 55 11.83 7.80 -4.75
C LYS A 55 11.81 9.25 -4.25
N PHE A 56 11.48 9.47 -2.99
CA PHE A 56 11.19 10.80 -2.47
C PHE A 56 11.99 11.15 -1.22
N ASP A 57 12.80 10.22 -0.70
CA ASP A 57 13.51 10.32 0.59
C ASP A 57 12.58 10.57 1.79
N ILE A 58 11.30 10.24 1.66
CA ILE A 58 10.27 10.41 2.69
C ILE A 58 10.00 9.08 3.40
N ASP A 59 10.02 9.11 4.73
CA ASP A 59 9.55 8.01 5.56
C ASP A 59 8.03 8.06 5.67
N LEU A 60 7.36 7.08 5.05
CA LEU A 60 5.91 7.00 5.04
C LEU A 60 5.40 6.44 6.37
N GLU A 61 4.66 7.27 7.12
CA GLU A 61 3.87 6.83 8.27
C GLU A 61 2.57 6.18 7.82
N LEU A 62 2.26 5.00 8.38
CA LEU A 62 1.07 4.24 8.02
C LEU A 62 0.04 4.26 9.13
N GLU A 63 -1.14 4.80 8.82
CA GLU A 63 -2.36 4.53 9.56
C GLU A 63 -3.11 3.37 8.89
N LEU A 64 -2.83 2.13 9.31
CA LEU A 64 -3.57 0.97 8.82
C LEU A 64 -4.95 0.91 9.48
N LYS A 65 -6.00 1.12 8.68
CA LYS A 65 -7.39 0.81 9.06
C LYS A 65 -7.87 -0.37 8.25
N ILE A 66 -8.13 -1.49 8.94
CA ILE A 66 -8.68 -2.70 8.33
C ILE A 66 -10.19 -2.49 8.16
N VAL A 67 -10.63 -2.27 6.93
CA VAL A 67 -12.06 -2.24 6.59
C VAL A 67 -12.47 -3.67 6.22
N LYS A 68 -13.36 -4.26 7.01
CA LYS A 68 -13.99 -5.54 6.67
C LYS A 68 -15.16 -5.23 5.72
N GLY A 69 -15.11 -5.83 4.54
CA GLY A 69 -16.28 -5.94 3.65
C GLY A 69 -17.20 -7.05 4.12
#